data_AF-A0A653XZQ3-F1
#
_entry.id   AF-A0A653XZQ3-F1
#
_cell.length_a   1.000
_cell.length_b   1.000
_cell.length_c   1.000
_cell.angle_alpha   90.00
_cell.angle_beta   90.00
_cell.angle_gamma   90.00
#
_symmetry.space_group_name_H-M   'P 1'
#
loop_
_entity.id
_entity.type
_entity.pdbx_description
1 polymer ?
#
loop_
_entity_poly.entity_id
_entity_poly.type
_entity_poly.pdbx_seq_one_letter_code
_entity_poly.pdbx_strand_id
1 'polypeptide(L)' 'MGKDETMSQPYATPKLDGQRVALRGRVLPDQHARASTQAARHGLSLSEYLGALIDRDSGLPNKLDQPQEALIPRAS' A
#
# COMPACT_ATOMS: atom_id res chain seq x y z
N MET A 1 35.68 -2.26 22.39
CA MET A 1 35.37 -3.66 22.00
C MET A 1 33.87 -3.82 22.19
N GLY A 2 33.01 -3.49 21.22
CA GLY A 2 32.66 -4.31 20.03
C GLY A 2 31.55 -5.28 20.44
N LYS A 3 30.39 -5.45 19.79
CA LYS A 3 29.84 -5.07 18.48
C LYS A 3 28.32 -5.20 18.66
N ASP A 4 27.52 -4.35 18.04
CA ASP A 4 26.21 -4.67 17.45
C ASP A 4 25.65 -3.38 16.84
N GLU A 5 26.44 -2.79 15.93
CA GLU A 5 25.84 -2.01 14.85
C GLU A 5 25.05 -3.02 14.03
N THR A 6 23.73 -3.07 14.22
CA THR A 6 22.84 -3.71 13.27
C THR A 6 23.03 -2.98 11.95
N MET A 7 23.94 -3.46 11.11
CA MET A 7 24.02 -3.07 9.71
C MET A 7 22.67 -3.40 9.08
N SER A 8 21.77 -2.43 9.04
CA SER A 8 20.59 -2.51 8.19
C SER A 8 21.11 -2.71 6.78
N GLN A 9 20.92 -3.90 6.23
CA GLN A 9 21.32 -4.15 4.86
C GLN A 9 20.65 -3.10 3.97
N PRO A 10 21.39 -2.51 3.01
CA PRO A 10 20.80 -1.55 2.10
C PRO A 10 19.62 -2.23 1.39
N TYR A 11 18.52 -1.48 1.24
CA TYR A 11 17.33 -1.99 0.57
C TYR A 11 17.69 -2.49 -0.83
N ALA A 12 17.40 -3.77 -1.08
CA ALA A 12 17.48 -4.36 -2.40
C ALA A 12 16.05 -4.58 -2.91
N THR A 13 15.67 -3.88 -3.98
CA THR A 13 14.34 -4.01 -4.57
C THR A 13 14.07 -5.48 -4.95
N PRO A 14 12.99 -6.09 -4.44
CA PRO A 14 12.61 -7.45 -4.81
C PRO A 14 12.34 -7.57 -6.32
N LYS A 15 12.25 -8.82 -6.81
CA LYS A 15 11.85 -9.09 -8.20
C LYS A 15 10.52 -8.41 -8.51
N LEU A 16 10.49 -7.69 -9.62
CA LEU A 16 9.27 -7.07 -10.13
C LEU A 16 8.30 -8.12 -10.69
N ASP A 17 7.02 -7.87 -10.46
CA ASP A 17 5.88 -8.45 -11.18
C ASP A 17 5.19 -7.30 -11.93
N GLY A 18 5.50 -7.16 -13.22
CA GLY A 18 5.23 -5.94 -13.99
C GLY A 18 5.99 -4.74 -13.41
N GLN A 19 5.28 -3.76 -12.86
CA GLN A 19 5.84 -2.58 -12.19
C GLN A 19 5.74 -2.64 -10.65
N ARG A 20 5.36 -3.80 -10.09
CA ARG A 20 5.07 -3.95 -8.65
C ARG A 20 6.05 -4.91 -7.99
N VAL A 21 6.24 -4.77 -6.68
CA VAL A 21 6.94 -5.76 -5.85
C VAL A 21 5.98 -6.35 -4.83
N ALA A 22 6.16 -7.63 -4.50
CA ALA A 22 5.38 -8.26 -3.45
C ALA A 22 5.80 -7.73 -2.07
N LEU A 23 4.86 -7.14 -1.34
CA LEU A 23 5.02 -6.79 0.07
C LEU A 23 4.43 -7.92 0.92
N ARG A 24 5.25 -8.58 1.74
CA ARG A 24 4.85 -9.73 2.57
C ARG A 24 4.89 -9.36 4.04
N GLY A 25 3.84 -9.69 4.76
CA GLY A 25 3.75 -9.49 6.20
C GLY A 25 2.56 -10.24 6.79
N ARG A 26 2.59 -10.45 8.10
CA ARG A 26 1.42 -10.92 8.85
C ARG A 26 0.87 -9.74 9.63
N VAL A 27 -0.45 -9.63 9.70
CA VAL A 27 -1.17 -8.63 10.51
C VAL A 27 -2.12 -9.35 11.45
N LEU A 28 -2.57 -8.66 12.49
CA LEU A 28 -3.57 -9.21 13.41
C LEU A 28 -4.94 -9.36 12.71
N PRO A 29 -5.79 -10.33 13.12
CA PRO A 29 -7.12 -10.51 12.54
C PRO A 29 -7.96 -9.23 12.52
N ASP A 30 -7.96 -8.46 13.62
CA ASP A 30 -8.72 -7.21 13.70
C ASP A 30 -8.19 -6.13 12.75
N GLN A 31 -6.88 -6.09 12.51
CA GLN A 31 -6.28 -5.17 11.54
C GLN A 31 -6.68 -5.56 10.12
N HIS A 32 -6.66 -6.85 9.81
CA HIS A 32 -7.13 -7.37 8.53
C HIS A 32 -8.62 -7.04 8.30
N ALA A 33 -9.47 -7.23 9.30
CA ALA A 33 -10.90 -6.91 9.21
C ALA A 33 -11.13 -5.42 8.94
N ARG A 34 -10.47 -4.54 9.73
CA ARG A 34 -10.55 -3.08 9.53
C ARG A 34 -10.06 -2.67 8.14
N ALA A 35 -8.92 -3.18 7.69
CA ALA A 35 -8.38 -2.87 6.37
C ALA A 35 -9.34 -3.32 5.24
N SER A 36 -9.92 -4.52 5.37
CA SER A 36 -10.88 -5.04 4.38
C SER A 36 -12.13 -4.17 4.28
N THR A 37 -12.71 -3.77 5.42
CA THR A 37 -13.88 -2.89 5.44
C THR A 37 -13.58 -1.52 4.84
N GLN A 38 -12.43 -0.93 5.18
CA GLN A 38 -12.07 0.40 4.67
C GLN A 38 -11.75 0.37 3.18
N ALA A 39 -10.97 -0.61 2.71
CA ALA A 39 -10.69 -0.78 1.29
C ALA A 39 -11.98 -0.85 0.47
N ALA A 40 -12.96 -1.66 0.92
CA ALA A 40 -14.27 -1.76 0.27
C ALA A 40 -15.03 -0.43 0.26
N ARG A 41 -15.02 0.35 1.35
CA ARG A 41 -15.66 1.67 1.42
C ARG A 41 -15.08 2.68 0.42
N HIS A 42 -13.80 2.54 0.09
CA HIS A 42 -13.12 3.37 -0.91
C HIS A 42 -13.15 2.77 -2.33
N GLY A 43 -13.78 1.61 -2.53
CA GLY A 43 -13.78 0.91 -3.82
C GLY A 43 -12.40 0.41 -4.25
N LEU A 44 -11.51 0.14 -3.30
CA LEU A 44 -10.13 -0.28 -3.52
C LEU A 44 -9.94 -1.76 -3.17
N SER A 45 -9.00 -2.42 -3.85
CA SER A 45 -8.44 -3.68 -3.34
C SER A 45 -7.61 -3.45 -2.08
N LEU A 46 -7.37 -4.49 -1.28
CA LEU A 46 -6.50 -4.40 -0.09
C LEU A 46 -5.09 -3.88 -0.41
N SER A 47 -4.51 -4.32 -1.53
CA SER A 47 -3.18 -3.87 -1.97
C SER A 47 -3.18 -2.39 -2.36
N GLU A 48 -4.23 -1.89 -2.99
CA GLU A 48 -4.36 -0.46 -3.33
C GLU A 48 -4.62 0.38 -2.09
N TYR A 49 -5.45 -0.10 -1.16
CA TYR A 49 -5.68 0.56 0.11
C TYR A 49 -4.38 0.70 0.91
N LEU A 50 -3.58 -0.37 0.98
CA LEU A 50 -2.27 -0.34 1.64
C LEU A 50 -1.29 0.60 0.94
N GLY A 51 -1.20 0.56 -0.39
CA GLY A 51 -0.36 1.49 -1.15
C GLY A 51 -0.74 2.95 -0.88
N ALA A 52 -2.04 3.26 -0.89
CA ALA A 52 -2.52 4.59 -0.62
C ALA A 52 -2.26 5.06 0.81
N LEU A 53 -2.28 4.16 1.81
CA LEU A 53 -1.87 4.49 3.18
C LEU A 53 -0.37 4.80 3.28
N ILE A 54 0.48 4.04 2.56
CA ILE A 54 1.93 4.28 2.54
C ILE A 54 2.24 5.65 1.90
N ASP A 55 1.60 5.94 0.77
CA ASP A 55 1.75 7.24 0.08
C ASP A 55 1.24 8.38 0.97
N ARG A 56 0.08 8.21 1.61
CA ARG A 56 -0.49 9.20 2.53
C ARG A 56 0.42 9.49 3.72
N ASP A 57 1.00 8.46 4.34
CA ASP A 57 1.95 8.60 5.45
C ASP A 57 3.22 9.34 5.02
N SER A 58 3.62 9.15 3.76
CA SER A 58 4.76 9.84 3.14
C SER A 58 4.42 11.25 2.63
N GLY A 59 3.19 11.73 2.80
CA GLY A 59 2.72 13.03 2.28
C GLY A 59 2.59 13.08 0.76
N LEU A 60 2.53 11.93 0.09
CA LEU A 60 2.38 11.80 -1.36
C LEU A 60 0.89 11.75 -1.77
N PRO A 61 0.57 12.14 -3.02
CA PRO A 61 -0.76 11.97 -3.58
C PRO A 61 -1.21 10.50 -3.55
N ASN A 62 -2.47 10.25 -3.16
CA ASN A 62 -2.97 8.90 -2.95
C ASN A 62 -4.47 8.78 -3.27
N LYS A 63 -4.93 7.55 -3.51
CA LYS A 63 -6.33 7.26 -3.91
C LYS A 63 -7.38 7.45 -2.80
N LEU A 64 -6.97 7.56 -1.52
CA LEU A 64 -7.91 7.78 -0.42
C LEU A 64 -8.38 9.23 -0.35
N ASP A 65 -7.44 10.16 -0.59
CA ASP A 65 -7.69 11.60 -0.48
C ASP A 65 -8.00 12.24 -1.84
N GLN A 66 -7.61 11.59 -2.93
CA GLN A 66 -7.99 11.94 -4.30
C GLN A 66 -8.82 10.80 -4.88
N PRO A 67 -10.13 10.72 -4.55
CA PRO A 67 -11.00 9.75 -5.17
C PRO A 67 -10.91 10.00 -6.68
N GLN A 68 -10.37 9.02 -7.41
CA GLN A 68 -10.27 9.08 -8.86
C GLN A 68 -11.65 9.48 -9.36
N GLU A 69 -11.73 10.66 -9.99
CA GLU A 69 -12.93 11.15 -10.65
C GLU A 69 -13.43 9.97 -11.48
N ALA A 70 -14.57 9.41 -11.06
CA ALA A 70 -15.07 8.17 -11.64
C ALA A 70 -15.04 8.37 -13.15
N LEU A 71 -14.29 7.52 -13.86
CA LEU A 71 -14.29 7.47 -15.31
C LEU A 71 -15.74 7.24 -15.73
N ILE A 72 -16.52 8.32 -15.84
CA ILE A 72 -17.84 8.32 -16.42
C ILE A 72 -17.56 7.87 -17.85
N PRO A 73 -18.03 6.70 -18.30
CA PRO A 73 -17.93 6.38 -19.70
C PRO A 73 -18.73 7.45 -20.41
N ARG A 74 -18.06 8.36 -21.13
CA ARG A 74 -18.76 9.16 -22.14
C ARG A 74 -19.22 8.15 -23.17
N ALA A 75 -20.48 7.75 -23.07
CA ALA A 75 -21.14 7.00 -24.11
C ALA A 75 -21.02 7.80 -25.41
N SER A 76 -20.45 7.15 -26.43
CA SER A 76 -20.39 7.63 -27.81
C SER A 76 -21.78 7.67 -28.44
#